data_AF-A0A9N9U2E4-F1
#
_entry.id   AF-A0A9N9U2E4-F1
#
_cell.length_a   1.000
_cell.length_b   1.000
_cell.length_c   1.000
_cell.angle_alpha   90.00
_cell.angle_beta   90.00
_cell.angle_gamma   90.00
#
_symmetry.space_group_name_H-M   'P 1'
#
loop_
_entity.id
_entity.type
_entity.pdbx_description
1 polymer ?
#
loop_
_entity_poly.entity_id
_entity_poly.type
_entity_poly.pdbx_seq_one_letter_code
_entity_poly.pdbx_strand_id
1 'polypeptide(L)'
;MAPDNHPIFHHFSLLPPEIRDQIWHDALPDATRPALFLYQKGCWRPRRLMPGDEDYDPVNEDCNLNMEFDYKLLTPVQYDVPLAFVNREARRHALGWIRAQGVDICHNENRRPSFIRHFDPDGDALYVPTEKWWEFIREPINRQLQPDLDGQTIMIKTFVKHLAVSDSLLQMKASLGGVFEYYFKLEALYVFKEKALAAEFSRGSLRRHQVYEYHPLRRGMFVWDVGRSKFHYEEHKSDREEPTHRLIKKAAERLRKELAIQAYDGFQIQRAKVHARV
;
A
#
# COMPACT_ATOMS: atom_id res chain seq x y z
N MET A 1 42.52 -24.20 -16.36
CA MET A 1 41.36 -23.49 -15.79
C MET A 1 41.85 -22.76 -14.56
N ALA A 2 41.99 -21.44 -14.63
CA ALA A 2 42.39 -20.61 -13.49
C ALA A 2 41.18 -20.40 -12.57
N PRO A 3 41.33 -20.40 -11.24
CA PRO A 3 40.27 -20.00 -10.34
C PRO A 3 40.05 -18.49 -10.45
N ASP A 4 38.79 -18.09 -10.70
CA ASP A 4 38.37 -16.70 -10.67
C ASP A 4 38.67 -16.10 -9.29
N ASN A 5 39.60 -15.16 -9.28
CA ASN A 5 40.04 -14.44 -8.10
C ASN A 5 38.99 -13.34 -7.82
N HIS A 6 37.93 -13.68 -7.07
CA HIS A 6 37.05 -12.66 -6.53
C HIS A 6 37.87 -11.71 -5.64
N PRO A 7 37.80 -10.38 -5.82
CA PRO A 7 38.57 -9.46 -5.00
C PRO A 7 38.06 -9.54 -3.56
N ILE A 8 38.83 -10.21 -2.70
CA ILE A 8 38.59 -10.21 -1.26
C ILE A 8 38.99 -8.83 -0.77
N PHE A 9 38.06 -8.12 -0.14
CA PHE A 9 38.27 -6.77 0.39
C PHE A 9 39.11 -6.84 1.68
N HIS A 10 40.40 -7.17 1.55
CA HIS A 10 41.31 -7.48 2.67
C HIS A 10 41.49 -6.33 3.67
N HIS A 11 41.17 -5.10 3.28
CA HIS A 11 41.39 -3.91 4.10
C HIS A 11 40.23 -3.59 5.05
N PHE A 12 39.02 -4.14 4.82
CA PHE A 12 37.87 -3.82 5.68
C PHE A 12 38.08 -4.31 7.11
N SER A 13 38.60 -5.53 7.28
CA SER A 13 38.90 -6.11 8.60
C SER A 13 40.01 -5.38 9.36
N LEU A 14 40.81 -4.55 8.69
CA LEU A 14 41.88 -3.74 9.30
C LEU A 14 41.36 -2.41 9.85
N LEU A 15 40.13 -2.02 9.51
CA LEU A 15 39.51 -0.81 10.06
C LEU A 15 39.17 -1.02 11.55
N PRO A 16 39.26 0.06 12.37
CA PRO A 16 38.77 0.04 13.73
C PRO A 16 37.30 -0.42 13.81
N PRO A 17 36.90 -1.15 14.86
CA PRO A 17 35.53 -1.66 14.99
C PRO A 17 34.46 -0.58 14.84
N GLU A 18 34.70 0.63 15.35
CA GLU A 18 33.77 1.76 15.28
C GLU A 18 33.52 2.20 13.83
N ILE A 19 34.57 2.21 13.02
CA ILE A 19 34.47 2.56 11.59
C ILE A 19 33.73 1.46 10.83
N ARG A 20 33.99 0.18 11.15
CA ARG A 20 33.26 -0.94 10.53
C ARG A 20 31.78 -0.91 10.88
N ASP A 21 31.45 -0.63 12.14
CA ASP A 21 30.08 -0.52 12.60
C ASP A 21 29.35 0.65 11.92
N GLN A 22 30.01 1.80 11.76
CA GLN A 22 29.47 2.92 11.01
C GLN A 22 29.23 2.57 9.54
N ILE A 23 30.18 1.91 8.88
CA ILE A 23 30.01 1.49 7.48
C ILE A 23 28.83 0.53 7.33
N TRP A 24 28.67 -0.43 8.26
CA TRP A 24 27.51 -1.34 8.21
C TRP A 24 26.18 -0.63 8.47
N HIS A 25 26.18 0.36 9.36
CA HIS A 25 24.99 1.18 9.60
C HIS A 25 24.62 2.00 8.35
N ASP A 26 25.59 2.68 7.74
CA ASP A 26 25.38 3.56 6.58
C ASP A 26 25.11 2.78 5.28
N ALA A 27 25.52 1.51 5.22
CA ALA A 27 25.22 0.62 4.10
C ALA A 27 23.79 0.06 4.17
N LEU A 28 23.09 0.18 5.30
CA LEU A 28 21.69 -0.20 5.40
C LEU A 28 20.83 0.84 4.69
N PRO A 29 19.74 0.40 4.03
CA PRO A 29 18.92 1.35 3.32
C PRO A 29 18.07 2.19 4.30
N ASP A 30 17.67 3.39 3.87
CA ASP A 30 16.89 4.33 4.69
C ASP A 30 15.59 3.70 5.25
N ALA A 31 15.02 4.35 6.27
CA ALA A 31 13.73 3.96 6.86
C ALA A 31 12.67 3.71 5.77
N THR A 32 11.87 2.66 5.96
CA THR A 32 10.87 2.22 4.99
C THR A 32 9.85 3.31 4.74
N ARG A 33 9.68 3.70 3.47
CA ARG A 33 8.61 4.60 3.06
C ARG A 33 7.30 3.84 2.91
N PRO A 34 6.16 4.55 2.89
CA PRO A 34 4.90 3.99 2.42
C PRO A 34 5.08 3.19 1.13
N ALA A 35 4.52 1.98 1.12
CA ALA A 35 4.61 1.06 0.00
C ALA A 35 3.27 0.84 -0.68
N LEU A 36 3.33 0.41 -1.94
CA LEU A 36 2.18 -0.03 -2.71
C LEU A 36 1.99 -1.53 -2.53
N PHE A 37 0.78 -1.92 -2.14
CA PHE A 37 0.36 -3.32 -2.14
C PHE A 37 -0.65 -3.54 -3.24
N LEU A 38 -0.44 -4.58 -4.04
CA LEU A 38 -1.33 -4.88 -5.16
C LEU A 38 -2.68 -5.41 -4.64
N TYR A 39 -3.77 -4.90 -5.19
CA TYR A 39 -5.10 -5.45 -4.97
C TYR A 39 -5.17 -6.93 -5.37
N GLN A 40 -5.72 -7.72 -4.46
CA GLN A 40 -5.97 -9.14 -4.63
C GLN A 40 -7.38 -9.46 -4.16
N LYS A 41 -8.14 -10.10 -5.05
CA LYS A 41 -9.44 -10.66 -4.70
C LYS A 41 -9.30 -11.75 -3.64
N GLY A 42 -10.29 -11.87 -2.77
CA GLY A 42 -10.36 -12.84 -1.67
C GLY A 42 -9.99 -12.25 -0.31
N CYS A 43 -9.79 -10.93 -0.22
CA CYS A 43 -9.46 -10.27 1.05
C CYS A 43 -10.70 -9.95 1.89
N TRP A 44 -11.90 -9.92 1.30
CA TRP A 44 -13.14 -9.74 2.06
C TRP A 44 -13.56 -11.05 2.76
N ARG A 45 -13.58 -11.03 4.11
CA ARG A 45 -13.94 -12.18 4.94
C ARG A 45 -14.95 -11.84 6.02
N PRO A 46 -15.84 -12.79 6.36
CA PRO A 46 -16.67 -12.64 7.52
C PRO A 46 -15.86 -12.87 8.79
N ARG A 47 -16.13 -12.06 9.80
CA ARG A 47 -15.58 -12.21 11.15
C ARG A 47 -16.72 -12.12 12.15
N ARG A 48 -16.86 -13.17 12.97
CA ARG A 48 -17.75 -13.12 14.13
C ARG A 48 -17.11 -12.28 15.23
N LEU A 49 -17.89 -11.39 15.81
CA LEU A 49 -17.51 -10.58 16.95
C LEU A 49 -17.56 -11.44 18.22
N MET A 50 -16.57 -11.24 19.08
CA MET A 50 -16.47 -11.92 20.36
C MET A 50 -16.67 -10.92 21.50
N PRO A 51 -17.09 -11.37 22.70
CA PRO A 51 -17.12 -10.51 23.88
C PRO A 51 -15.77 -9.82 24.10
N GLY A 52 -15.77 -8.48 24.05
CA GLY A 52 -14.57 -7.64 24.14
C GLY A 52 -14.20 -6.91 22.84
N ASP A 53 -14.78 -7.28 21.70
CA ASP A 53 -14.68 -6.48 20.48
C ASP A 53 -15.48 -5.17 20.63
N GLU A 54 -14.97 -4.08 20.03
CA GLU A 54 -15.55 -2.72 20.14
C GLU A 54 -17.03 -2.65 19.72
N ASP A 55 -17.38 -3.39 18.66
CA ASP A 55 -18.74 -3.39 18.09
C ASP A 55 -19.58 -4.61 18.53
N TYR A 56 -19.14 -5.37 19.53
CA TYR A 56 -19.86 -6.55 20.00
C TYR A 56 -21.19 -6.16 20.65
N ASP A 57 -22.29 -6.74 20.16
CA ASP A 57 -23.62 -6.59 20.73
C ASP A 57 -23.94 -7.80 21.63
N PRO A 58 -23.98 -7.63 22.97
CA PRO A 58 -24.29 -8.74 23.89
C PRO A 58 -25.77 -9.14 23.87
N VAL A 59 -26.64 -8.36 23.24
CA VAL A 59 -28.09 -8.57 23.22
C VAL A 59 -28.54 -9.19 21.89
N ASN A 60 -27.92 -8.82 20.78
CA ASN A 60 -28.30 -9.28 19.44
C ASN A 60 -27.16 -10.02 18.72
N GLU A 61 -27.21 -11.35 18.76
CA GLU A 61 -26.22 -12.21 18.09
C GLU A 61 -26.17 -12.01 16.57
N ASP A 62 -27.28 -11.62 15.94
CA ASP A 62 -27.33 -11.36 14.50
C ASP A 62 -26.55 -10.08 14.12
N CYS A 63 -26.26 -9.20 15.09
CA CYS A 63 -25.41 -8.02 14.89
C CYS A 63 -23.92 -8.32 15.09
N ASN A 64 -23.55 -9.54 15.51
CA ASN A 64 -22.17 -9.93 15.80
C ASN A 64 -21.42 -10.51 14.59
N LEU A 65 -21.79 -10.10 13.37
CA LEU A 65 -21.13 -10.53 12.15
C LEU A 65 -20.64 -9.33 11.34
N ASN A 66 -19.32 -9.22 11.20
CA ASN A 66 -18.71 -8.26 10.31
C ASN A 66 -18.33 -8.91 8.98
N MET A 67 -18.38 -8.14 7.90
CA MET A 67 -17.65 -8.40 6.67
C MET A 67 -16.47 -7.44 6.60
N GLU A 68 -15.26 -7.98 6.70
CA GLU A 68 -14.03 -7.21 6.86
C GLU A 68 -13.10 -7.36 5.67
N PHE A 69 -12.46 -6.28 5.25
CA PHE A 69 -11.29 -6.37 4.38
C PHE A 69 -10.09 -6.77 5.22
N ASP A 70 -9.76 -8.07 5.22
CA ASP A 70 -8.62 -8.62 5.93
C ASP A 70 -7.33 -8.38 5.14
N TYR A 71 -6.73 -7.20 5.35
CA TYR A 71 -5.49 -6.79 4.71
C TYR A 71 -4.30 -7.71 5.01
N LYS A 72 -4.38 -8.58 6.03
CA LYS A 72 -3.33 -9.58 6.33
C LYS A 72 -3.25 -10.67 5.27
N LEU A 73 -4.29 -10.80 4.44
CA LEU A 73 -4.34 -11.72 3.30
C LEU A 73 -3.68 -11.17 2.04
N LEU A 74 -3.35 -9.86 2.01
CA LEU A 74 -2.55 -9.31 0.94
C LEU A 74 -1.19 -10.01 0.91
N THR A 75 -0.72 -10.34 -0.29
CA THR A 75 0.62 -10.93 -0.44
C THR A 75 1.67 -9.99 0.15
N PRO A 76 2.46 -10.44 1.14
CA PRO A 76 3.54 -9.65 1.71
C PRO A 76 4.60 -9.34 0.65
N VAL A 77 5.21 -8.17 0.76
CA VAL A 77 6.35 -7.79 -0.08
C VAL A 77 7.64 -8.26 0.59
N GLN A 78 8.63 -8.67 -0.20
CA GLN A 78 9.93 -9.13 0.28
C GLN A 78 10.97 -8.01 0.16
N TYR A 79 11.69 -7.78 1.25
CA TYR A 79 12.88 -6.94 1.25
C TYR A 79 14.10 -7.78 0.88
N ASP A 80 14.92 -7.25 -0.03
CA ASP A 80 16.29 -7.70 -0.16
C ASP A 80 17.13 -6.98 0.88
N VAL A 81 17.76 -7.74 1.77
CA VAL A 81 18.71 -7.22 2.77
C VAL A 81 20.00 -8.01 2.65
N PRO A 82 20.81 -7.76 1.60
CA PRO A 82 22.01 -8.55 1.33
C PRO A 82 22.99 -8.58 2.51
N LEU A 83 23.06 -7.47 3.27
CA LEU A 83 23.90 -7.34 4.46
C LEU A 83 23.66 -8.42 5.53
N ALA A 84 22.45 -9.01 5.57
CA ALA A 84 22.14 -10.12 6.48
C ALA A 84 22.93 -11.41 6.18
N PHE A 85 23.55 -11.50 5.01
CA PHE A 85 24.23 -12.68 4.49
C PHE A 85 25.74 -12.50 4.27
N VAL A 86 26.29 -11.30 4.49
CA VAL A 86 27.72 -11.01 4.22
C VAL A 86 28.65 -11.62 5.28
N ASN A 87 28.50 -11.21 6.54
CA ASN A 87 29.27 -11.72 7.67
C ASN A 87 28.51 -11.49 9.00
N ARG A 88 29.09 -11.90 10.14
CA ARG A 88 28.44 -11.79 11.45
C ARG A 88 28.21 -10.34 11.91
N GLU A 89 29.12 -9.42 11.60
CA GLU A 89 29.00 -8.00 11.95
C GLU A 89 27.86 -7.33 11.15
N ALA A 90 27.90 -7.46 9.83
CA ALA A 90 26.87 -6.95 8.93
C ALA A 90 25.49 -7.54 9.26
N ARG A 91 25.43 -8.84 9.56
CA ARG A 91 24.18 -9.51 9.96
C ARG A 91 23.60 -8.93 11.24
N ARG A 92 24.43 -8.57 12.24
CA ARG A 92 23.94 -7.96 13.49
C ARG A 92 23.23 -6.64 13.21
N HIS A 93 23.82 -5.79 12.37
CA HIS A 93 23.24 -4.50 11.95
C HIS A 93 21.97 -4.70 11.14
N ALA A 94 22.00 -5.58 10.13
CA ALA A 94 20.84 -5.90 9.31
C ALA A 94 19.65 -6.42 10.13
N LEU A 95 19.88 -7.34 11.08
CA LEU A 95 18.81 -7.85 11.95
C LEU A 95 18.29 -6.81 12.94
N GLY A 96 19.12 -5.84 13.34
CA GLY A 96 18.69 -4.68 14.12
C GLY A 96 17.74 -3.81 13.29
N TRP A 97 18.14 -3.48 12.07
CA TRP A 97 17.36 -2.69 11.13
C TRP A 97 16.03 -3.36 10.77
N ILE A 98 16.04 -4.66 10.40
CA ILE A 98 14.84 -5.45 10.08
C ILE A 98 13.77 -5.32 11.17
N ARG A 99 14.17 -5.51 12.43
CA ARG A 99 13.25 -5.40 13.58
C ARG A 99 12.71 -3.98 13.76
N ALA A 100 13.56 -2.96 13.55
CA ALA A 100 13.14 -1.57 13.66
C ALA A 100 12.16 -1.14 12.55
N GLN A 101 12.19 -1.80 11.38
CA GLN A 101 11.31 -1.49 10.25
C GLN A 101 9.99 -2.28 10.25
N GLY A 102 9.72 -3.10 11.27
CA GLY A 102 8.54 -3.98 11.27
C GLY A 102 8.55 -5.03 10.15
N VAL A 103 9.75 -5.47 9.76
CA VAL A 103 9.94 -6.51 8.75
C VAL A 103 10.10 -7.85 9.46
N ASP A 104 9.29 -8.82 9.05
CA ASP A 104 9.28 -10.17 9.60
C ASP A 104 10.31 -11.06 8.92
N ILE A 105 10.85 -12.02 9.68
CA ILE A 105 11.79 -13.02 9.17
C ILE A 105 11.03 -14.33 8.96
N CYS A 106 10.83 -14.68 7.71
CA CYS A 106 10.29 -15.98 7.30
C CYS A 106 11.40 -16.86 6.75
N HIS A 107 11.08 -18.14 6.51
CA HIS A 107 11.97 -19.05 5.81
C HIS A 107 11.28 -19.50 4.54
N ASN A 108 11.98 -19.38 3.41
CA ASN A 108 11.47 -19.91 2.14
C ASN A 108 11.53 -21.45 2.11
N GLU A 109 11.04 -22.05 1.03
CA GLU A 109 11.02 -23.51 0.84
C GLU A 109 12.39 -24.18 1.04
N ASN A 110 13.48 -23.46 0.75
CA ASN A 110 14.86 -23.90 0.91
C ASN A 110 15.43 -23.62 2.32
N ARG A 111 14.58 -23.27 3.29
CA ARG A 111 14.94 -22.84 4.65
C ARG A 111 15.92 -21.66 4.69
N ARG A 112 15.99 -20.86 3.63
CA ARG A 112 16.75 -19.62 3.65
C ARG A 112 15.88 -18.52 4.22
N PRO A 113 16.41 -17.66 5.11
CA PRO A 113 15.62 -16.57 5.65
C PRO A 113 15.22 -15.60 4.52
N SER A 114 13.97 -15.19 4.54
CA SER A 114 13.39 -14.15 3.69
C SER A 114 12.80 -13.07 4.58
N PHE A 115 12.98 -11.82 4.19
CA PHE A 115 12.51 -10.66 4.95
C PHE A 115 11.24 -10.15 4.31
N ILE A 116 10.12 -10.18 5.01
CA ILE A 116 8.82 -9.79 4.46
C ILE A 116 8.21 -8.63 5.24
N ARG A 117 7.46 -7.77 4.55
CA ARG A 117 6.68 -6.70 5.16
C ARG A 117 5.23 -6.87 4.81
N HIS A 118 4.41 -6.80 5.83
CA HIS A 118 2.96 -6.81 5.71
C HIS A 118 2.44 -5.41 5.38
N PHE A 119 1.20 -5.36 4.89
CA PHE A 119 0.51 -4.10 4.64
C PHE A 119 0.29 -3.35 5.95
N ASP A 120 0.73 -2.10 5.99
CA ASP A 120 0.48 -1.16 7.07
C ASP A 120 -0.70 -0.24 6.71
N PRO A 121 -1.88 -0.41 7.33
CA PRO A 121 -3.06 0.38 7.00
C PRO A 121 -2.92 1.89 7.24
N ASP A 122 -1.99 2.31 8.10
CA ASP A 122 -1.81 3.73 8.45
C ASP A 122 -0.89 4.48 7.47
N GLY A 123 -0.03 3.77 6.74
CA GLY A 123 0.94 4.38 5.82
C GLY A 123 0.80 3.93 4.38
N ASP A 124 0.55 2.64 4.16
CA ASP A 124 0.59 2.05 2.82
C ASP A 124 -0.67 2.35 2.01
N ALA A 125 -0.55 2.17 0.70
CA ALA A 125 -1.66 2.31 -0.23
C ALA A 125 -1.94 1.00 -0.99
N LEU A 126 -3.22 0.67 -1.11
CA LEU A 126 -3.68 -0.44 -1.91
C LEU A 126 -3.76 0.02 -3.38
N TYR A 127 -2.88 -0.49 -4.22
CA TYR A 127 -2.85 -0.23 -5.65
C TYR A 127 -3.85 -1.13 -6.38
N VAL A 128 -4.82 -0.52 -7.06
CA VAL A 128 -5.83 -1.19 -7.87
C VAL A 128 -5.47 -1.00 -9.36
N PRO A 129 -5.05 -2.06 -10.06
CA PRO A 129 -4.81 -1.99 -11.51
C PRO A 129 -6.07 -1.58 -12.26
N THR A 130 -5.90 -0.82 -13.34
CA THR A 130 -7.00 -0.30 -14.17
C THR A 130 -7.95 -1.40 -14.63
N GLU A 131 -7.40 -2.52 -15.08
CA GLU A 131 -8.12 -3.69 -15.58
C GLU A 131 -8.88 -4.45 -14.48
N LYS A 132 -8.48 -4.30 -13.22
CA LYS A 132 -9.13 -4.91 -12.05
C LYS A 132 -10.12 -3.99 -11.36
N TRP A 133 -10.29 -2.76 -11.81
CA TRP A 133 -11.15 -1.78 -11.14
C TRP A 133 -12.58 -2.29 -10.90
N TRP A 134 -13.21 -2.86 -11.93
CA TRP A 134 -14.58 -3.38 -11.79
C TRP A 134 -14.66 -4.60 -10.88
N GLU A 135 -13.61 -5.43 -10.84
CA GLU A 135 -13.53 -6.55 -9.90
C GLU A 135 -13.44 -6.02 -8.47
N PHE A 136 -12.57 -5.05 -8.22
CA PHE A 136 -12.38 -4.40 -6.92
C PHE A 136 -13.66 -3.78 -6.35
N ILE A 137 -14.39 -3.01 -7.17
CA ILE A 137 -15.66 -2.38 -6.74
C ILE A 137 -16.74 -3.44 -6.45
N ARG A 138 -16.82 -4.49 -7.26
CA ARG A 138 -17.89 -5.51 -7.14
C ARG A 138 -17.58 -6.61 -6.14
N GLU A 139 -16.32 -6.79 -5.76
CA GLU A 139 -15.92 -7.84 -4.82
C GLU A 139 -16.73 -7.84 -3.52
N PRO A 140 -16.86 -6.73 -2.78
CA PRO A 140 -17.63 -6.74 -1.54
C PRO A 140 -19.09 -7.12 -1.79
N ILE A 141 -19.74 -6.59 -2.83
CA ILE A 141 -21.11 -6.95 -3.21
C ILE A 141 -21.23 -8.44 -3.49
N ASN A 142 -20.33 -8.99 -4.32
CA ASN A 142 -20.34 -10.41 -4.67
C ASN A 142 -20.07 -11.30 -3.43
N ARG A 143 -19.31 -10.79 -2.46
CA ARG A 143 -19.00 -11.51 -1.22
C ARG A 143 -20.22 -11.59 -0.30
N GLN A 144 -21.03 -10.54 -0.22
CA GLN A 144 -22.29 -10.53 0.55
C GLN A 144 -23.31 -11.53 0.00
N LEU A 145 -23.30 -11.74 -1.32
CA LEU A 145 -24.21 -12.68 -1.99
C LEU A 145 -23.78 -14.16 -1.89
N GLN A 146 -22.71 -14.47 -1.16
CA GLN A 146 -22.32 -15.87 -0.95
C GLN A 146 -23.21 -16.54 0.10
N PRO A 147 -23.45 -17.86 0.01
CA PRO A 147 -24.41 -18.56 0.86
C PRO A 147 -24.20 -18.42 2.37
N ASP A 148 -22.97 -18.14 2.80
CA ASP A 148 -22.63 -17.97 4.21
C ASP A 148 -22.95 -16.56 4.76
N LEU A 149 -23.19 -15.57 3.89
CA LEU A 149 -23.60 -14.21 4.25
C LEU A 149 -24.96 -13.79 3.70
N ASP A 150 -25.55 -14.59 2.81
CA ASP A 150 -26.85 -14.30 2.24
C ASP A 150 -27.93 -14.20 3.34
N GLY A 151 -28.70 -13.12 3.31
CA GLY A 151 -29.72 -12.80 4.32
C GLY A 151 -29.20 -12.45 5.72
N GLN A 152 -27.88 -12.39 5.94
CA GLN A 152 -27.31 -12.05 7.24
C GLN A 152 -27.28 -10.53 7.45
N THR A 153 -27.50 -10.09 8.69
CA THR A 153 -27.21 -8.70 9.08
C THR A 153 -25.70 -8.59 9.25
N ILE A 154 -25.06 -7.76 8.43
CA ILE A 154 -23.60 -7.61 8.44
C ILE A 154 -23.19 -6.15 8.59
N MET A 155 -22.13 -5.90 9.36
CA MET A 155 -21.45 -4.62 9.39
C MET A 155 -20.21 -4.66 8.50
N ILE A 156 -19.98 -3.63 7.69
CA ILE A 156 -18.77 -3.51 6.88
C ILE A 156 -17.65 -2.92 7.72
N LYS A 157 -16.47 -3.55 7.72
CA LYS A 157 -15.24 -2.96 8.28
C LYS A 157 -14.11 -2.97 7.27
N THR A 158 -13.43 -1.85 7.16
CA THR A 158 -12.24 -1.70 6.34
C THR A 158 -11.20 -0.89 7.11
N PHE A 159 -9.94 -1.19 6.86
CA PHE A 159 -8.79 -0.48 7.42
C PHE A 159 -7.95 0.19 6.33
N VAL A 160 -8.35 0.07 5.07
CA VAL A 160 -7.63 0.68 3.95
C VAL A 160 -7.95 2.18 3.95
N LYS A 161 -6.96 2.98 4.33
CA LYS A 161 -7.04 4.46 4.34
C LYS A 161 -6.57 5.08 3.04
N HIS A 162 -5.70 4.40 2.30
CA HIS A 162 -5.13 4.94 1.07
C HIS A 162 -5.32 3.99 -0.10
N LEU A 163 -5.82 4.53 -1.22
CA LEU A 163 -5.88 3.84 -2.50
C LEU A 163 -4.88 4.44 -3.48
N ALA A 164 -4.38 3.60 -4.36
CA ALA A 164 -3.52 3.98 -5.46
C ALA A 164 -4.14 3.51 -6.78
N VAL A 165 -4.18 4.38 -7.78
CA VAL A 165 -4.68 4.08 -9.13
C VAL A 165 -3.80 4.75 -10.17
N SER A 166 -3.90 4.33 -11.42
CA SER A 166 -3.23 5.01 -12.52
C SER A 166 -4.09 6.15 -13.11
N ASP A 167 -3.45 7.04 -13.84
CA ASP A 167 -4.12 8.08 -14.61
C ASP A 167 -4.95 7.51 -15.78
N SER A 168 -4.67 6.30 -16.26
CA SER A 168 -5.51 5.58 -17.25
C SER A 168 -6.91 5.35 -16.72
N LEU A 169 -7.06 4.97 -15.45
CA LEU A 169 -8.37 4.80 -14.83
C LEU A 169 -9.21 6.09 -14.89
N LEU A 170 -8.57 7.24 -14.62
CA LEU A 170 -9.23 8.54 -14.66
C LEU A 170 -9.64 8.94 -16.10
N GLN A 171 -8.85 8.54 -17.09
CA GLN A 171 -9.13 8.75 -18.52
C GLN A 171 -10.33 7.92 -18.99
N MET A 172 -10.45 6.68 -18.52
CA MET A 172 -11.60 5.80 -18.79
C MET A 172 -12.91 6.31 -18.19
N LYS A 173 -12.84 7.32 -17.33
CA LYS A 173 -14.00 7.87 -16.63
C LYS A 173 -14.74 6.85 -15.79
N ALA A 174 -14.00 5.92 -15.19
CA ALA A 174 -14.53 5.04 -14.17
C ALA A 174 -15.16 5.86 -13.03
N SER A 175 -16.29 5.39 -12.52
CA SER A 175 -16.90 5.94 -11.31
C SER A 175 -16.01 5.62 -10.12
N LEU A 176 -15.78 6.64 -9.29
CA LEU A 176 -14.99 6.55 -8.06
C LEU A 176 -15.89 6.54 -6.82
N GLY A 177 -17.15 6.98 -6.93
CA GLY A 177 -18.10 7.07 -5.82
C GLY A 177 -18.40 5.72 -5.17
N GLY A 178 -18.56 4.66 -5.96
CA GLY A 178 -18.88 3.32 -5.43
C GLY A 178 -17.81 2.73 -4.49
N VAL A 179 -16.60 3.28 -4.50
CA VAL A 179 -15.54 2.90 -3.56
C VAL A 179 -15.94 3.22 -2.12
N PHE A 180 -16.61 4.36 -1.90
CA PHE A 180 -16.90 4.88 -0.56
C PHE A 180 -17.98 4.08 0.19
N GLU A 181 -18.76 3.25 -0.51
CA GLU A 181 -19.76 2.36 0.11
C GLU A 181 -19.10 1.30 1.02
N TYR A 182 -17.92 0.82 0.64
CA TYR A 182 -17.22 -0.27 1.34
C TYR A 182 -15.88 0.14 1.92
N TYR A 183 -15.24 1.16 1.35
CA TYR A 183 -13.99 1.74 1.81
C TYR A 183 -14.25 3.12 2.42
N PHE A 184 -15.15 3.17 3.39
CA PHE A 184 -15.57 4.44 3.99
C PHE A 184 -14.44 5.14 4.77
N LYS A 185 -13.43 4.42 5.28
CA LYS A 185 -12.27 5.04 5.95
C LYS A 185 -11.21 5.63 5.02
N LEU A 186 -11.51 5.84 3.73
CA LEU A 186 -10.53 6.39 2.80
C LEU A 186 -10.19 7.85 3.11
N GLU A 187 -8.91 8.09 3.28
CA GLU A 187 -8.31 9.40 3.52
C GLU A 187 -7.64 9.93 2.25
N ALA A 188 -7.06 9.07 1.41
CA ALA A 188 -6.38 9.52 0.19
C ALA A 188 -6.54 8.61 -1.03
N LEU A 189 -6.61 9.24 -2.20
CA LEU A 189 -6.44 8.61 -3.51
C LEU A 189 -5.17 9.14 -4.19
N TYR A 190 -4.19 8.25 -4.33
CA TYR A 190 -2.94 8.50 -5.01
C TYR A 190 -3.02 8.13 -6.49
N VAL A 191 -2.66 9.08 -7.35
CA VAL A 191 -2.72 8.91 -8.81
C VAL A 191 -1.31 8.88 -9.39
N PHE A 192 -1.01 7.78 -10.07
CA PHE A 192 0.29 7.52 -10.69
C PHE A 192 0.18 7.58 -12.21
N LYS A 193 1.28 7.84 -12.90
CA LYS A 193 1.33 7.67 -14.35
C LYS A 193 1.42 6.18 -14.69
N GLU A 194 0.51 5.68 -15.51
CA GLU A 194 0.51 4.26 -15.94
C GLU A 194 1.87 3.84 -16.50
N LYS A 195 2.47 4.67 -17.37
CA LYS A 195 3.79 4.36 -17.94
C LYS A 195 4.90 4.23 -16.90
N ALA A 196 4.82 4.97 -15.78
CA ALA A 196 5.78 4.86 -14.70
C ALA A 196 5.58 3.55 -13.94
N LEU A 197 4.33 3.21 -13.60
CA LEU A 197 3.99 1.91 -13.00
C LEU A 197 4.42 0.75 -13.90
N ALA A 198 4.10 0.80 -15.19
CA ALA A 198 4.49 -0.23 -16.16
C ALA A 198 6.02 -0.36 -16.29
N ALA A 199 6.77 0.75 -16.27
CA ALA A 199 8.23 0.70 -16.31
C ALA A 199 8.81 0.01 -15.06
N GLU A 200 8.30 0.34 -13.88
CA GLU A 200 8.73 -0.28 -12.61
C GLU A 200 8.27 -1.75 -12.51
N PHE A 201 7.08 -2.08 -13.03
CA PHE A 201 6.54 -3.44 -13.08
C PHE A 201 7.11 -4.32 -14.20
N SER A 202 7.76 -3.73 -15.21
CA SER A 202 8.43 -4.45 -16.30
C SER A 202 9.93 -4.62 -16.08
N ARG A 203 10.57 -3.73 -15.31
CA ARG A 203 12.01 -3.79 -14.97
C ARG A 203 12.34 -4.93 -14.02
N GLY A 204 11.42 -5.27 -13.12
CA GLY A 204 11.33 -6.62 -12.61
C GLY A 204 10.37 -7.39 -13.49
N SER A 205 10.65 -8.64 -13.87
CA SER A 205 9.53 -9.60 -13.95
C SER A 205 8.65 -9.38 -12.72
N LEU A 206 7.32 -9.46 -12.83
CA LEU A 206 6.36 -9.40 -11.71
C LEU A 206 6.76 -10.41 -10.61
N ARG A 207 7.81 -10.13 -9.87
CA ARG A 207 8.21 -10.84 -8.67
C ARG A 207 7.21 -10.25 -7.71
N ARG A 208 6.17 -11.04 -7.40
CA ARG A 208 5.07 -10.75 -6.45
C ARG A 208 5.52 -10.25 -5.07
N HIS A 209 6.82 -10.04 -4.89
CA HIS A 209 7.51 -9.80 -3.65
C HIS A 209 8.46 -8.58 -3.75
N GLN A 210 8.43 -7.73 -4.78
CA GLN A 210 9.23 -6.50 -4.78
C GLN A 210 8.49 -5.34 -4.10
N VAL A 211 9.22 -4.56 -3.30
CA VAL A 211 8.69 -3.37 -2.62
C VAL A 211 8.67 -2.20 -3.61
N TYR A 212 7.48 -1.66 -3.86
CA TYR A 212 7.29 -0.42 -4.60
C TYR A 212 6.97 0.69 -3.62
N GLU A 213 7.94 1.53 -3.32
CA GLU A 213 7.73 2.67 -2.45
C GLU A 213 7.13 3.82 -3.25
N TYR A 214 6.31 4.63 -2.58
CA TYR A 214 5.77 5.83 -3.20
C TYR A 214 6.00 7.07 -2.34
N HIS A 215 6.03 8.21 -3.01
CA HIS A 215 6.02 9.49 -2.33
C HIS A 215 4.94 10.40 -2.96
N PRO A 216 4.05 10.97 -2.14
CA PRO A 216 3.13 11.99 -2.61
C PRO A 216 3.90 13.20 -3.16
N LEU A 217 3.43 13.78 -4.25
CA LEU A 217 4.02 14.98 -4.80
C LEU A 217 3.49 16.19 -4.04
N ARG A 218 4.40 16.95 -3.42
CA ARG A 218 4.11 18.23 -2.75
C ARG A 218 3.71 19.37 -3.71
N ARG A 219 3.15 19.05 -4.87
CA ARG A 219 2.85 20.00 -5.97
C ARG A 219 1.38 20.37 -6.07
N GLY A 220 0.59 19.89 -5.12
CA GLY A 220 -0.80 20.27 -4.93
C GLY A 220 -1.74 19.08 -4.90
N MET A 221 -2.79 19.23 -4.12
CA MET A 221 -3.78 18.20 -3.84
C MET A 221 -5.19 18.79 -3.92
N PHE A 222 -6.16 17.95 -4.26
CA PHE A 222 -7.57 18.31 -4.17
C PHE A 222 -8.12 17.73 -2.88
N VAL A 223 -8.56 18.58 -1.96
CA VAL A 223 -9.10 18.17 -0.66
C VAL A 223 -10.61 18.37 -0.66
N TRP A 224 -11.35 17.37 -0.21
CA TRP A 224 -12.78 17.45 -0.04
C TRP A 224 -13.12 18.27 1.21
N ASP A 225 -13.92 19.32 1.01
CA ASP A 225 -14.49 20.14 2.08
C ASP A 225 -15.96 19.75 2.25
N VAL A 226 -16.28 19.09 3.37
CA VAL A 226 -17.65 18.62 3.67
C VAL A 226 -18.60 19.81 3.79
N GLY A 227 -18.17 20.87 4.49
CA GLY A 227 -18.98 22.07 4.73
C GLY A 227 -19.38 22.79 3.45
N ARG A 228 -18.57 22.69 2.40
CA ARG A 228 -18.85 23.30 1.08
C ARG A 228 -19.27 22.29 0.01
N SER A 229 -19.25 21.00 0.34
CA SER A 229 -19.55 19.88 -0.57
C SER A 229 -18.83 20.03 -1.93
N LYS A 230 -17.54 20.34 -1.88
CA LYS A 230 -16.70 20.55 -3.06
C LYS A 230 -15.24 20.26 -2.75
N PHE A 231 -14.49 19.96 -3.80
CA PHE A 231 -13.03 19.93 -3.71
C PHE A 231 -12.46 21.35 -3.81
N HIS A 232 -11.52 21.71 -2.93
CA HIS A 232 -10.63 22.84 -3.14
C HIS A 232 -9.23 22.36 -3.48
N TYR A 233 -8.49 23.18 -4.22
CA TYR A 233 -7.12 22.87 -4.60
C TYR A 233 -6.16 23.56 -3.63
N GLU A 234 -5.35 22.79 -2.93
CA GLU A 234 -4.28 23.30 -2.09
C GLU A 234 -2.98 23.30 -2.90
N GLU A 235 -2.45 24.50 -3.16
CA GLU A 235 -1.33 24.71 -4.08
C GLU A 235 0.00 24.90 -3.36
N HIS A 236 0.99 24.11 -3.76
CA HIS A 236 2.40 24.34 -3.46
C HIS A 236 3.18 24.40 -4.78
N LYS A 237 3.29 25.62 -5.34
CA LYS A 237 4.01 26.03 -6.58
C LYS A 237 3.67 25.30 -7.90
N SER A 238 3.13 26.07 -8.85
CA SER A 238 3.30 26.02 -10.32
C SER A 238 3.36 24.63 -11.01
N ASP A 239 2.28 23.84 -10.94
CA ASP A 239 2.13 22.60 -11.76
C ASP A 239 0.75 22.48 -12.43
N ARG A 240 0.03 23.61 -12.59
CA ARG A 240 -1.34 23.65 -13.15
C ARG A 240 -1.43 23.20 -14.61
N GLU A 241 -0.30 23.11 -15.31
CA GLU A 241 -0.24 22.80 -16.74
C GLU A 241 -0.07 21.32 -17.06
N GLU A 242 0.23 20.46 -16.08
CA GLU A 242 0.49 19.05 -16.37
C GLU A 242 -0.79 18.26 -16.74
N PRO A 243 -0.77 17.37 -17.76
CA PRO A 243 -1.95 16.59 -18.16
C PRO A 243 -2.61 15.78 -17.04
N THR A 244 -1.81 15.16 -16.15
CA THR A 244 -2.33 14.39 -15.01
C THR A 244 -3.07 15.28 -14.02
N HIS A 245 -2.64 16.54 -13.81
CA HIS A 245 -3.37 17.50 -12.98
C HIS A 245 -4.76 17.77 -13.55
N ARG A 246 -4.88 17.98 -14.87
CA ARG A 246 -6.19 18.17 -15.53
C ARG A 246 -7.10 16.94 -15.39
N LEU A 247 -6.54 15.74 -15.44
CA LEU A 247 -7.30 14.50 -15.24
C LEU A 247 -7.83 14.39 -13.81
N ILE A 248 -7.00 14.69 -12.81
CA ILE A 248 -7.39 14.69 -11.40
C ILE A 248 -8.46 15.73 -11.15
N LYS A 249 -8.30 16.95 -11.66
CA LYS A 249 -9.34 17.99 -11.55
C LYS A 249 -10.68 17.52 -12.11
N LYS A 250 -10.69 16.92 -13.31
CA LYS A 250 -11.90 16.35 -13.91
C LYS A 250 -12.46 15.17 -13.11
N ALA A 251 -11.60 14.34 -12.50
CA ALA A 251 -12.02 13.26 -11.62
C ALA A 251 -12.67 13.80 -10.34
N ALA A 252 -12.07 14.79 -9.69
CA ALA A 252 -12.61 15.47 -8.51
C ALA A 252 -14.00 16.08 -8.79
N GLU A 253 -14.19 16.76 -9.94
CA GLU A 253 -15.50 17.32 -10.32
C GLU A 253 -16.56 16.26 -10.61
N ARG A 254 -16.17 15.08 -11.11
CA ARG A 254 -17.10 13.96 -11.31
C ARG A 254 -17.43 13.31 -9.98
N LEU A 255 -16.42 12.99 -9.19
CA LEU A 255 -16.57 12.40 -7.87
C LEU A 255 -17.45 13.30 -6.98
N ARG A 256 -17.30 14.63 -7.04
CA ARG A 256 -18.22 15.56 -6.36
C ARG A 256 -19.70 15.30 -6.65
N LYS A 257 -20.06 14.87 -7.86
CA LYS A 257 -21.44 14.54 -8.23
C LYS A 257 -21.87 13.14 -7.78
N GLU A 258 -20.89 12.25 -7.59
CA GLU A 258 -21.09 10.86 -7.14
C GLU A 258 -21.10 10.75 -5.62
N LEU A 259 -20.45 11.68 -4.91
CA LEU A 259 -20.44 11.73 -3.46
C LEU A 259 -21.82 12.16 -2.95
N ALA A 260 -22.55 11.20 -2.40
CA ALA A 260 -23.63 11.46 -1.45
C ALA A 260 -23.02 11.90 -0.09
N ILE A 261 -23.88 12.30 0.86
CA ILE A 261 -23.62 13.03 2.14
C ILE A 261 -22.49 12.46 3.04
N GLN A 262 -21.87 11.33 2.68
CA GLN A 262 -20.98 10.52 3.52
C GLN A 262 -19.48 10.64 3.21
N ALA A 263 -19.04 11.55 2.35
CA ALA A 263 -17.60 11.78 2.19
C ALA A 263 -17.01 12.35 3.50
N TYR A 264 -15.97 11.71 4.00
CA TYR A 264 -15.29 12.11 5.23
C TYR A 264 -14.48 13.38 4.98
N ASP A 265 -14.55 14.30 5.94
CA ASP A 265 -13.84 15.57 5.85
C ASP A 265 -12.34 15.33 5.74
N GLY A 266 -11.69 16.04 4.81
CA GLY A 266 -10.25 15.91 4.57
C GLY A 266 -9.82 14.84 3.56
N PHE A 267 -10.74 14.10 2.90
CA PHE A 267 -10.36 13.19 1.82
C PHE A 267 -9.58 13.91 0.72
N GLN A 268 -8.41 13.39 0.34
CA GLN A 268 -7.50 14.03 -0.62
C GLN A 268 -7.27 13.21 -1.89
N ILE A 269 -7.24 13.87 -3.05
CA ILE A 269 -6.78 13.29 -4.31
C ILE A 269 -5.49 13.98 -4.71
N GLN A 270 -4.41 13.22 -4.84
CA GLN A 270 -3.10 13.77 -5.13
C GLN A 270 -2.26 12.85 -6.01
N ARG A 271 -1.25 13.45 -6.62
CA ARG A 271 -0.30 12.70 -7.46
C ARG A 271 0.78 12.08 -6.61
N ALA A 272 1.25 10.92 -7.02
CA ALA A 272 2.40 10.29 -6.41
C ALA A 272 3.38 9.79 -7.49
N LYS A 273 4.63 9.58 -7.08
CA LYS A 273 5.60 8.83 -7.86
C LYS A 273 5.92 7.54 -7.15
N VAL A 274 6.11 6.51 -7.95
CA VAL A 274 6.50 5.17 -7.52
C VAL A 274 7.96 4.96 -7.90
N HIS A 275 8.69 4.26 -7.04
CA HIS A 275 10.05 3.80 -7.31
C HIS A 275 10.18 2.38 -6.77
N ALA A 276 10.73 1.47 -7.57
CA ALA A 276 11.16 0.18 -7.03
C ALA A 276 12.30 0.41 -6.04
N ARG A 277 12.21 -0.22 -4.88
CA ARG A 277 13.37 -0.32 -4.00
C ARG A 277 14.36 -1.29 -4.65
N VAL A 278 15.56 -0.80 -4.92
CA VAL A 278 16.70 -1.55 -5.48
C VAL A 278 17.50 -2.13 -4.33
#